data_AF-A0A2K3KN86-F1
#
_entry.id   AF-A0A2K3KN86-F1
#
_cell.length_a   1.000
_cell.length_b   1.000
_cell.length_c   1.000
_cell.angle_alpha   90.00
_cell.angle_beta   90.00
_cell.angle_gamma   90.00
#
_symmetry.space_group_name_H-M   'P 1'
#
loop_
_entity.id
_entity.type
_entity.pdbx_description
1 polymer ?
#
loop_
_entity_poly.entity_id
_entity_poly.type
_entity_poly.pdbx_seq_one_letter_code
_entity_poly.pdbx_strand_id
1 'polypeptide(L)'
;SWETPIHVDAASGGFIAPFLYPELEWDFRLPLVKSINVSGHKYGLVYAGIGWVIWRSKEDLPDELIFHINYLGADQPTFTLNFSKGSSQVIAQYYQLIRLGYEVNMIP
;
A
#
# COMPACT_ATOMS: atom_id res chain seq x y z
N SER A 1 -14.71 -17.18 21.43
CA SER A 1 -14.44 -17.38 20.00
C SER A 1 -13.10 -16.75 19.68
N TRP A 2 -12.35 -17.27 18.70
CA TRP A 2 -11.14 -16.60 18.20
C TRP A 2 -11.54 -15.47 17.26
N GLU A 3 -10.89 -14.31 17.34
CA GLU A 3 -11.01 -13.21 16.37
C GLU A 3 -9.84 -13.28 15.38
N THR A 4 -9.97 -14.13 14.36
CA THR A 4 -8.91 -14.35 13.37
C THR A 4 -8.83 -13.17 12.39
N PRO A 5 -7.68 -12.50 12.25
CA PRO A 5 -7.52 -11.35 11.35
C PRO A 5 -7.46 -11.78 9.87
N ILE A 6 -7.77 -10.84 8.98
CA ILE A 6 -7.73 -10.99 7.52
C ILE A 6 -6.63 -10.09 6.95
N HIS A 7 -5.79 -10.67 6.09
CA HIS A 7 -4.98 -9.93 5.12
C HIS A 7 -5.65 -10.01 3.76
N VAL A 8 -5.79 -8.88 3.07
CA VAL A 8 -6.34 -8.86 1.70
C VAL A 8 -5.20 -8.74 0.70
N ASP A 9 -5.06 -9.77 -0.15
CA ASP A 9 -4.23 -9.67 -1.35
C ASP A 9 -4.95 -8.87 -2.43
N ALA A 10 -4.72 -7.56 -2.45
CA ALA A 10 -5.29 -6.64 -3.44
C ALA A 10 -4.25 -6.24 -4.49
N ALA A 11 -3.26 -7.10 -4.77
CA ALA A 11 -2.14 -6.77 -5.66
C ALA A 11 -2.59 -6.11 -6.98
N SER A 12 -3.67 -6.62 -7.59
CA SER A 12 -4.27 -6.02 -8.79
C SER A 12 -5.49 -5.13 -8.45
N GLY A 13 -6.41 -5.63 -7.63
CA GLY A 13 -7.70 -4.99 -7.37
C GLY A 13 -7.64 -3.69 -6.58
N GLY A 14 -6.55 -3.45 -5.84
CA GLY A 14 -6.41 -2.28 -4.97
C GLY A 14 -6.33 -0.94 -5.69
N PHE A 15 -5.97 -0.93 -6.98
CA PHE A 15 -6.06 0.27 -7.85
C PHE A 15 -7.23 0.19 -8.86
N ILE A 16 -8.16 -0.74 -8.69
CA ILE A 16 -9.36 -0.86 -9.54
C ILE A 16 -10.61 -0.55 -8.72
N ALA A 17 -10.84 -1.33 -7.66
CA ALA A 17 -12.09 -1.30 -6.92
C ALA A 17 -12.43 0.09 -6.34
N PRO A 18 -11.47 0.88 -5.79
CA PRO A 18 -11.77 2.23 -5.31
C PRO A 18 -12.30 3.19 -6.38
N PHE A 19 -12.04 2.94 -7.67
CA PHE A 19 -12.41 3.83 -8.76
C PHE A 19 -13.65 3.35 -9.52
N LEU A 20 -13.77 2.03 -9.74
CA LEU A 20 -14.89 1.45 -10.51
C LEU A 20 -16.03 0.92 -9.64
N TYR A 21 -15.75 0.53 -8.40
CA TYR A 21 -16.71 -0.11 -7.50
C TYR A 21 -16.61 0.47 -6.08
N PRO A 22 -16.77 1.79 -5.87
CA PRO A 22 -16.53 2.43 -4.58
C PRO A 22 -17.41 1.88 -3.44
N GLU A 23 -18.62 1.42 -3.78
CA GLU A 23 -19.58 0.84 -2.83
C GLU A 23 -19.22 -0.59 -2.38
N LEU A 24 -18.30 -1.28 -3.07
CA LEU A 24 -17.88 -2.62 -2.69
C LEU A 24 -17.06 -2.54 -1.39
N GLU A 25 -17.54 -3.17 -0.33
CA GLU A 25 -16.79 -3.31 0.92
C GLU A 25 -15.79 -4.47 0.81
N TRP A 26 -14.51 -4.12 0.66
CA TRP A 26 -13.41 -5.10 0.58
C TRP A 26 -12.17 -4.68 1.40
N ASP A 27 -12.12 -3.43 1.84
CA ASP A 27 -10.96 -2.79 2.47
C ASP A 27 -11.13 -2.69 4.00
N PHE A 28 -10.47 -1.71 4.63
CA PHE A 28 -10.51 -1.49 6.07
C PHE A 28 -11.89 -1.17 6.65
N ARG A 29 -12.91 -0.92 5.82
CA ARG A 29 -14.32 -0.89 6.26
C ARG A 29 -14.72 -2.19 6.97
N LEU A 30 -14.19 -3.35 6.53
CA LEU A 30 -14.46 -4.65 7.15
C LEU A 30 -13.59 -4.85 8.40
N PRO A 31 -14.14 -4.97 9.63
CA PRO A 31 -13.37 -4.89 10.89
C PRO A 31 -12.19 -5.88 11.04
N LEU A 32 -12.31 -7.06 10.43
CA LEU A 32 -11.28 -8.10 10.51
C LEU A 32 -10.10 -7.87 9.56
N VAL A 33 -10.20 -6.97 8.57
CA VAL A 33 -9.10 -6.66 7.64
C VAL A 33 -8.03 -5.86 8.37
N LYS A 34 -6.89 -6.47 8.68
CA LYS A 34 -5.80 -5.83 9.44
C LYS A 34 -4.66 -5.33 8.57
N SER A 35 -4.51 -5.87 7.37
CA SER A 35 -3.54 -5.37 6.39
C SER A 35 -3.97 -5.65 4.95
N ILE A 36 -3.50 -4.82 4.03
CA ILE A 36 -3.79 -4.90 2.59
C ILE A 36 -2.50 -4.62 1.83
N ASN A 37 -2.18 -5.43 0.82
CA ASN A 37 -1.13 -5.10 -0.14
C ASN A 37 -1.72 -4.65 -1.49
N VAL A 38 -0.95 -3.88 -2.26
CA VAL A 38 -1.28 -3.53 -3.64
C VAL A 38 -0.01 -3.36 -4.46
N SER A 39 -0.01 -3.80 -5.72
CA SER A 39 1.13 -3.60 -6.62
C SER A 39 0.95 -2.32 -7.44
N GLY A 40 1.76 -1.30 -7.16
CA GLY A 40 1.77 -0.06 -7.94
C GLY A 40 2.12 -0.30 -9.42
N HIS A 41 2.94 -1.32 -9.67
CA HIS A 41 3.31 -1.72 -11.03
C HIS A 41 2.29 -2.60 -11.77
N LYS A 42 1.08 -2.77 -11.22
CA LYS A 42 -0.06 -3.37 -11.92
C LYS A 42 -1.01 -2.25 -12.36
N TYR A 43 -2.18 -2.16 -11.75
CA TYR A 43 -3.17 -1.12 -12.05
C TYR A 43 -2.86 0.23 -11.39
N GLY A 44 -1.76 0.34 -10.62
CA GLY A 44 -1.24 1.63 -10.13
C GLY A 44 -0.49 2.44 -11.18
N LEU A 45 -0.37 1.92 -12.42
CA LEU A 45 0.14 2.60 -13.61
C LEU A 45 1.60 3.06 -13.52
N VAL A 46 2.44 2.31 -12.82
CA VAL A 46 3.90 2.49 -12.78
C VAL A 46 4.61 1.30 -13.43
N TYR A 47 5.82 1.49 -13.96
CA TYR A 47 6.64 0.36 -14.39
C TYR A 47 7.03 -0.56 -13.23
N ALA A 48 7.47 -1.79 -13.55
CA ALA A 48 7.90 -2.79 -12.57
C ALA A 48 8.88 -2.23 -11.52
N GLY A 49 8.64 -2.59 -10.25
CA GLY A 49 9.54 -2.24 -9.13
C GLY A 49 8.90 -1.54 -7.93
N ILE A 50 7.56 -1.41 -7.86
CA ILE A 50 6.88 -0.78 -6.70
C ILE A 50 5.64 -1.55 -6.23
N GLY A 51 5.53 -1.73 -4.91
CA GLY A 51 4.36 -2.27 -4.24
C GLY A 51 4.19 -1.57 -2.89
N TRP A 52 2.98 -1.67 -2.36
CA TRP A 52 2.56 -1.05 -1.11
C TRP A 52 1.93 -2.10 -0.22
N VAL A 53 2.14 -1.95 1.09
CA VAL A 53 1.40 -2.68 2.12
C VAL A 53 1.02 -1.68 3.20
N ILE A 54 -0.22 -1.75 3.64
CA ILE A 54 -0.80 -0.85 4.62
C ILE A 54 -1.38 -1.71 5.73
N TRP A 55 -1.12 -1.33 6.98
CA TRP A 55 -1.75 -1.87 8.17
C TRP A 55 -2.89 -0.96 8.62
N ARG A 56 -3.96 -1.55 9.16
CA ARG A 56 -5.11 -0.80 9.67
C ARG A 56 -4.70 0.16 10.79
N SER A 57 -3.92 -0.34 11.74
CA SER A 57 -3.45 0.42 12.90
C SER A 57 -2.01 0.05 13.25
N LYS A 58 -1.38 0.85 14.12
CA LYS A 58 -0.02 0.57 14.59
C LYS A 58 0.07 -0.79 15.28
N GLU A 59 -0.95 -1.15 16.05
CA GLU A 59 -1.02 -2.43 16.79
C GLU A 59 -1.04 -3.66 15.87
N ASP A 60 -1.41 -3.50 14.61
CA ASP A 60 -1.42 -4.59 13.62
C ASP A 60 -0.04 -4.85 13.00
N LEU A 61 0.97 -4.02 13.33
CA LEU A 61 2.39 -4.22 12.96
C LEU A 61 3.23 -4.35 14.25
N PRO A 62 3.70 -5.56 14.60
CA PRO A 62 4.52 -5.76 15.79
C PRO A 62 5.79 -4.90 15.78
N ASP A 63 6.00 -4.11 16.84
CA ASP A 63 7.10 -3.14 16.95
C ASP A 63 8.47 -3.83 16.84
N GLU A 64 8.61 -5.09 17.26
CA GLU A 64 9.85 -5.87 17.17
C GLU A 64 10.28 -6.18 15.73
N LEU A 65 9.39 -6.02 14.76
CA LEU A 65 9.70 -6.17 13.34
C LEU A 65 10.25 -4.88 12.72
N ILE A 66 10.12 -3.74 13.40
CA ILE A 66 10.54 -2.43 12.92
C ILE A 66 12.01 -2.21 13.27
N PHE A 67 12.82 -1.95 12.24
CA PHE A 67 14.21 -1.55 12.44
C PHE A 67 14.31 -0.03 12.49
N HIS A 68 14.96 0.48 13.53
CA HIS A 68 15.19 1.91 13.72
C HIS A 68 16.57 2.29 13.18
N ILE A 69 16.61 2.99 12.05
CA ILE A 69 17.85 3.43 11.40
C ILE A 69 18.04 4.92 11.65
N ASN A 70 19.26 5.31 12.02
CA ASN A 70 19.59 6.73 12.16
C ASN A 70 20.14 7.27 10.83
N TYR A 71 19.28 7.86 10.01
CA TYR A 71 19.69 8.55 8.78
C TYR A 71 19.57 10.07 9.00
N LEU A 72 20.68 10.79 8.81
CA LEU A 72 20.79 12.25 9.01
C LEU A 72 20.50 12.74 10.45
N GLY A 73 20.71 11.90 11.46
CA GLY A 73 20.59 12.30 12.86
C GLY A 73 19.18 12.17 13.45
N ALA A 74 18.23 11.64 12.68
CA ALA A 74 16.88 11.34 13.12
C ALA A 74 16.55 9.85 12.96
N ASP A 75 15.71 9.35 13.86
CA ASP A 75 15.19 7.98 13.81
C ASP A 75 14.26 7.79 12.61
N GLN A 76 14.53 6.75 11.81
CA GLN A 76 13.71 6.34 10.68
C GLN A 76 13.27 4.89 10.88
N PRO A 77 11.99 4.64 11.24
CA PRO A 77 11.47 3.28 11.32
C PRO A 77 11.37 2.70 9.92
N THR A 78 12.02 1.56 9.71
CA THR A 78 11.96 0.81 8.45
C THR A 78 11.43 -0.59 8.68
N PHE A 79 10.50 -0.99 7.83
CA PHE A 79 9.96 -2.34 7.79
C PHE A 79 10.01 -2.83 6.34
N THR A 80 11.15 -3.41 5.97
CA THR A 80 11.45 -3.84 4.61
C THR A 80 12.41 -5.02 4.65
N LEU A 81 12.25 -5.93 3.69
CA LEU A 81 13.24 -6.99 3.46
C LEU A 81 14.44 -6.49 2.62
N ASN A 82 14.21 -5.44 1.81
CA ASN A 82 15.23 -4.87 0.93
C ASN A 82 15.90 -3.66 1.59
N PHE A 83 17.21 -3.52 1.39
CA PHE A 83 17.97 -2.34 1.83
C PHE A 83 18.06 -1.31 0.68
N SER A 84 19.25 -1.14 0.08
CA SER A 84 19.43 -0.23 -1.06
C SER A 84 18.59 -0.63 -2.27
N LYS A 85 17.81 0.31 -2.79
CA LYS A 85 16.98 0.16 -4.00
C LYS A 85 16.77 1.51 -4.68
N GLY A 86 16.39 1.49 -5.95
CA GLY A 86 16.02 2.70 -6.69
C GLY A 86 14.77 3.36 -6.11
N SER A 87 14.72 4.69 -6.12
CA SER A 87 13.56 5.49 -5.68
C SER A 87 12.68 5.96 -6.85
N SER A 88 13.08 5.70 -8.10
CA SER A 88 12.39 6.19 -9.29
C SER A 88 10.94 5.73 -9.37
N GLN A 89 10.64 4.47 -9.01
CA GLN A 89 9.26 3.97 -9.04
C GLN A 89 8.39 4.57 -7.93
N VAL A 90 8.95 4.93 -6.77
CA VAL A 90 8.21 5.66 -5.72
C VAL A 90 7.85 7.06 -6.22
N ILE A 91 8.81 7.75 -6.84
CA ILE A 91 8.60 9.08 -7.44
C ILE A 91 7.58 9.01 -8.57
N ALA A 92 7.68 8.00 -9.44
CA ALA A 92 6.73 7.79 -10.53
C ALA A 92 5.32 7.47 -10.01
N GLN A 93 5.19 6.68 -8.93
CA GLN A 93 3.89 6.43 -8.31
C GLN A 93 3.27 7.73 -7.79
N TYR A 94 4.06 8.57 -7.11
CA TYR A 94 3.59 9.87 -6.63
C TYR A 94 3.16 10.77 -7.79
N TYR A 95 3.95 10.80 -8.88
CA TYR A 95 3.57 11.49 -10.11
C TYR A 95 2.21 11.03 -10.64
N GLN A 96 1.98 9.72 -10.78
CA GLN A 96 0.70 9.21 -11.29
C GLN A 96 -0.48 9.60 -10.40
N LEU A 97 -0.31 9.52 -9.07
CA LEU A 97 -1.34 9.91 -8.11
C LEU A 97 -1.73 11.38 -8.26
N ILE A 98 -0.76 12.31 -8.32
CA ILE A 98 -1.06 13.75 -8.44
C ILE A 98 -1.47 14.17 -9.84
N ARG A 99 -1.02 13.45 -10.87
CA ARG A 99 -1.27 13.77 -12.27
C ARG A 99 -2.65 13.33 -12.73
N LEU A 100 -3.10 12.15 -12.29
CA LEU A 100 -4.37 11.55 -12.68
C LEU A 100 -5.45 11.88 -11.65
N GLY A 101 -5.12 11.91 -10.35
CA GLY A 101 -6.09 12.10 -9.28
C GLY A 101 -7.16 11.00 -9.28
N TYR A 102 -8.32 11.32 -8.69
CA TYR A 102 -9.48 10.42 -8.66
C TYR A 102 -10.39 10.58 -9.89
N GLU A 103 -10.31 11.73 -10.57
CA GLU A 103 -11.21 12.11 -11.68
C GLU A 103 -10.92 11.42 -13.02
N VAL A 104 -9.84 10.65 -13.15
CA VAL A 104 -9.63 9.89 -14.37
C VAL A 104 -10.68 8.79 -14.44
N ASN A 105 -11.73 9.10 -15.19
CA ASN A 105 -12.66 8.15 -15.78
C ASN A 105 -11.80 7.12 -16.53
N MET A 106 -11.56 5.97 -15.91
CA MET A 106 -10.91 4.83 -16.56
C MET A 106 -11.91 4.18 -17.53
N ILE A 107 -12.41 4.94 -18.50
CA ILE A 107 -13.28 4.50 -19.60
C ILE A 107 -13.06 5.44 -20.80
N PRO A 108 -12.61 4.94 -21.97
CA PRO A 108 -13.09 5.43 -23.25
C PRO A 108 -14.53 5.00 -23.51
#